data_AF-A0A7J2YSE3-F1
#
_entry.id   AF-A0A7J2YSE3-F1
#
_cell.length_a   1.000
_cell.length_b   1.000
_cell.length_c   1.000
_cell.angle_alpha   90.00
_cell.angle_beta   90.00
_cell.angle_gamma   90.00
#
_symmetry.space_group_name_H-M   'P 1'
#
loop_
_entity.id
_entity.type
_entity.pdbx_description
1 polymer ?
#
loop_
_entity_poly.entity_id
_entity_poly.type
_entity_poly.pdbx_seq_one_letter_code
_entity_poly.pdbx_strand_id
1 'polypeptide(L)' 'MRSNDHYLPLMLNAKLKMALIKLQADRELGQSYAGLLALVEGLHSLKYLNDEDYHIYTKSIVKNLSKKFNKNFFQE' A
#
# COMPACT_ATOMS: atom_id res chain seq x y z
N MET A 1 -20.54 -15.90 1.88
CA MET A 1 -19.06 -15.86 1.86
C MET A 1 -18.63 -15.21 0.56
N ARG A 2 -18.05 -14.01 0.59
CA ARG A 2 -17.41 -13.41 -0.59
C ARG A 2 -15.93 -13.75 -0.53
N SER A 3 -15.56 -14.84 -1.20
CA SER A 3 -14.18 -15.22 -1.50
C SER A 3 -13.63 -14.29 -2.57
N ASN A 4 -12.99 -13.17 -2.21
CA ASN A 4 -12.24 -12.34 -3.16
C ASN A 4 -11.07 -11.58 -2.51
N ASP A 5 -10.63 -11.99 -1.31
CA ASP A 5 -9.37 -11.53 -0.76
C ASP A 5 -8.25 -12.34 -1.42
N HIS A 6 -7.81 -11.91 -2.60
CA HIS A 6 -6.61 -12.45 -3.24
C HIS A 6 -5.39 -12.04 -2.41
N TYR A 7 -5.04 -12.87 -1.43
CA TYR A 7 -3.81 -12.73 -0.67
C TYR A 7 -2.63 -13.15 -1.55
N LEU A 8 -1.79 -12.19 -1.92
CA LEU A 8 -0.52 -12.45 -2.61
C LEU A 8 0.62 -12.36 -1.58
N PRO A 9 1.14 -13.49 -1.05
CA PRO A 9 2.29 -13.46 -0.16
C PRO A 9 3.54 -13.03 -0.94
N LEU A 10 4.15 -11.91 -0.54
CA LEU A 10 5.42 -11.45 -1.09
C LEU A 10 6.55 -11.86 -0.16
N MET A 11 7.51 -12.65 -0.68
CA MET A 11 8.76 -12.92 0.04
C MET A 11 9.69 -11.73 -0.11
N LEU A 12 9.85 -10.97 0.98
CA LEU A 12 10.71 -9.79 1.03
C LEU A 12 12.01 -10.13 1.73
N ASN A 13 13.14 -9.91 1.04
CA ASN A 13 14.43 -9.91 1.72
C ASN A 13 14.56 -8.69 2.66
N ALA A 14 15.61 -8.68 3.50
CA ALA A 14 15.82 -7.61 4.48
C ALA A 14 15.86 -6.20 3.85
N LYS A 15 16.45 -6.05 2.66
CA LYS A 15 16.54 -4.75 1.97
C LYS A 15 15.17 -4.26 1.52
N LEU A 16 14.36 -5.12 0.91
CA LEU A 16 13.00 -4.79 0.49
C LEU A 16 12.10 -4.47 1.69
N LYS A 17 12.25 -5.22 2.79
CA LYS A 17 11.54 -4.93 4.04
C LYS A 17 11.89 -3.54 4.58
N MET A 18 13.18 -3.17 4.59
CA MET A 18 13.61 -1.83 5.02
C MET A 18 13.10 -0.73 4.09
N ALA A 19 13.12 -0.95 2.76
CA ALA A 19 12.58 0.02 1.80
C ALA A 19 11.09 0.27 2.04
N LEU A 20 10.31 -0.79 2.29
CA LEU A 20 8.89 -0.66 2.63
C LEU A 20 8.64 0.03 3.98
N ILE A 21 9.51 -0.15 4.98
CA ILE A 21 9.40 0.58 6.25
C ILE A 21 9.69 2.06 6.06
N LYS A 22 10.69 2.41 5.24
CA LYS A 22 10.96 3.81 4.89
C LYS A 22 9.78 4.44 4.15
N LEU A 23 9.22 3.74 3.16
CA LEU A 23 8.02 4.19 2.45
C LEU A 23 6.83 4.40 3.41
N GLN A 24 6.64 3.52 4.40
CA GLN A 24 5.63 3.71 5.44
C GLN A 24 5.86 5.00 6.22
N ALA A 25 7.09 5.27 6.64
CA ALA A 25 7.42 6.47 7.41
C ALA A 25 7.27 7.75 6.55
N ASP A 26 7.85 7.77 5.35
CA ASP A 26 7.89 8.95 4.47
C ASP A 26 6.49 9.38 3.97
N ARG A 27 5.56 8.43 3.89
CA ARG A 27 4.20 8.65 3.38
C ARG A 27 3.11 8.47 4.45
N GLU A 28 3.51 8.25 5.71
CA GLU A 28 2.62 8.01 6.85
C GLU A 28 1.60 6.88 6.59
N LEU A 29 2.06 5.78 5.99
CA LEU A 29 1.22 4.65 5.57
C LEU A 29 1.30 3.50 6.56
N GLY A 30 0.17 2.82 6.76
CA GLY A 30 0.19 1.48 7.36
C GLY A 30 0.86 0.46 6.43
N GLN A 31 1.42 -0.61 7.00
CA GLN A 31 2.19 -1.64 6.27
C GLN A 31 1.51 -2.16 5.00
N SER A 32 0.23 -2.53 5.08
CA SER A 32 -0.52 -3.04 3.93
C SER A 32 -0.68 -2.00 2.82
N TYR A 33 -0.85 -0.72 3.17
CA TYR A 33 -1.02 0.36 2.20
C TYR A 33 0.30 0.77 1.57
N ALA A 34 1.41 0.74 2.30
CA ALA A 34 2.73 0.92 1.70
C ALA A 34 3.06 -0.19 0.71
N GLY A 35 2.75 -1.45 1.05
CA GLY A 35 2.89 -2.57 0.13
C GLY A 35 2.05 -2.42 -1.13
N LEU A 36 0.78 -2.03 -0.96
CA LEU A 36 -0.13 -1.81 -2.08
C LEU A 36 0.29 -0.62 -2.96
N LEU A 37 0.74 0.48 -2.34
CA LEU A 37 1.24 1.66 -3.07
C LEU A 37 2.48 1.31 -3.90
N ALA A 38 3.46 0.64 -3.29
CA ALA A 38 4.67 0.21 -3.99
C ALA A 38 4.36 -0.73 -5.16
N LEU A 39 3.37 -1.62 -4.99
CA LEU A 39 2.90 -2.51 -6.06
C LEU A 39 2.26 -1.71 -7.21
N VAL A 40 1.36 -0.79 -6.90
CA VAL A 40 0.64 0.04 -7.89
C VAL A 40 1.62 0.94 -8.66
N GLU A 41 2.52 1.63 -7.96
CA GLU A 41 3.57 2.45 -8.59
C GLU A 41 4.50 1.60 -9.46
N GLY A 42 4.88 0.40 -8.98
CA GLY A 42 5.67 -0.55 -9.75
C GLY A 42 4.98 -0.98 -11.04
N LEU A 43 3.73 -1.43 -10.99
CA LEU A 43 2.97 -1.87 -12.15
C LEU A 43 2.73 -0.73 -13.16
N HIS A 44 2.51 0.49 -12.68
CA HIS A 44 2.40 1.68 -13.52
C HIS A 44 3.73 2.01 -14.23
N SER A 45 4.85 2.02 -13.49
CA SER A 45 6.17 2.28 -14.06
C SER A 45 6.56 1.27 -15.14
N LEU A 46 6.11 0.02 -14.98
CA LEU A 46 6.31 -1.08 -15.93
C LEU A 46 5.26 -1.12 -17.05
N LYS A 47 4.34 -0.16 -17.11
CA LYS A 47 3.27 -0.05 -18.13
C LYS A 47 2.25 -1.20 -18.13
N TYR A 48 2.15 -1.96 -17.03
CA TYR A 48 1.07 -2.92 -16.81
C TYR A 48 -0.21 -2.25 -16.28
N LEU A 49 -0.09 -1.01 -15.82
CA LEU A 49 -1.21 -0.17 -15.37
C LEU A 49 -1.19 1.14 -16.16
N ASN A 50 -2.34 1.56 -16.68
CA ASN A 50 -2.46 2.87 -17.35
C ASN A 50 -2.57 4.02 -16.33
N ASP A 51 -2.50 5.25 -16.81
CA ASP A 51 -2.53 6.44 -15.95
C ASP A 51 -3.86 6.59 -15.21
N GLU A 52 -4.99 6.27 -15.85
CA GLU A 52 -6.33 6.42 -15.27
C GLU A 52 -6.51 5.47 -14.07
N ASP A 53 -6.19 4.19 -14.24
CA ASP A 53 -6.25 3.18 -13.19
C ASP A 53 -5.29 3.52 -12.04
N TYR A 54 -4.07 3.96 -12.36
CA TYR A 54 -3.11 4.43 -11.36
C TYR A 54 -3.69 5.56 -10.49
N HIS A 55 -4.36 6.55 -11.09
CA HIS A 55 -4.95 7.67 -10.35
C HIS A 55 -6.12 7.21 -9.47
N ILE A 56 -6.94 6.26 -9.95
CA ILE A 56 -8.04 5.69 -9.17
C ILE A 56 -7.51 4.94 -7.93
N TYR A 57 -6.52 4.08 -8.12
CA TYR A 57 -5.96 3.27 -7.04
C TYR A 57 -5.23 4.12 -6.00
N THR A 58 -4.37 5.04 -6.42
CA THR A 58 -3.64 5.92 -5.50
C THR A 58 -4.58 6.83 -4.70
N LYS A 59 -5.62 7.39 -5.34
CA LYS A 59 -6.65 8.19 -4.64
C LYS A 59 -7.39 7.36 -3.59
N SER A 60 -7.71 6.11 -3.88
CA SER A 60 -8.35 5.19 -2.91
C SER A 60 -7.43 4.84 -1.74
N ILE A 61 -6.15 4.57 -2.02
CA ILE A 61 -5.14 4.30 -0.99
C ILE A 61 -5.03 5.51 -0.06
N VAL A 62 -4.87 6.72 -0.63
CA VAL A 62 -4.75 7.99 0.12
C VAL A 62 -6.00 8.29 0.95
N LYS A 63 -7.20 8.09 0.38
CA LYS A 63 -8.47 8.32 1.10
C LYS A 63 -8.63 7.41 2.33
N ASN A 64 -8.05 6.21 2.30
CA ASN A 64 -8.10 5.27 3.41
C ASN A 64 -7.00 5.51 4.47
N LEU A 65 -6.07 6.44 4.24
CA LEU A 65 -5.05 6.86 5.22
C LEU A 65 -5.66 7.64 6.39
N SER A 66 -6.61 8.54 6.10
CA SER A 66 -7.21 9.42 7.12
C SER A 66 -8.08 8.69 8.16
N LYS A 67 -8.57 7.49 7.82
CA LYS A 67 -9.46 6.71 8.69
C LYS A 67 -8.75 5.75 9.63
N LYS A 68 -7.56 5.26 9.29
CA LYS A 68 -6.89 4.18 10.04
C LYS A 68 -5.85 4.67 11.05
N PHE A 69 -5.20 5.81 10.79
CA PHE A 69 -4.24 6.41 11.72
C PHE A 69 -4.91 6.86 13.03
N ASN A 70 -6.18 7.27 12.99
CA ASN A 70 -6.93 7.71 14.18
C ASN A 70 -7.47 6.60 15.08
N LYS A 71 -7.44 5.32 14.67
CA LYS A 71 -8.06 4.23 15.46
C LYS A 71 -7.08 3.37 16.25
N ASN A 72 -5.80 3.39 15.91
CA ASN A 72 -4.82 2.44 16.45
C ASN A 72 -3.75 3.07 17.35
N PHE A 73 -3.86 4.37 17.68
CA PHE A 73 -2.88 5.08 18.52
C PHE A 73 -3.40 5.49 19.90
N PHE A 74 -4.62 5.08 20.29
CA PHE A 74 -5.22 5.36 21.62
C PHE A 74 -5.78 4.10 22.31
N GLN A 75 -5.24 2.91 21.99
CA GLN A 75 -5.54 1.69 22.76
C GLN A 75 -4.24 0.99 23.13
N GLU A 76 -3.49 1.61 24.04
CA GLU A 76 -2.72 0.94 25.09
C GLU A 76 -2.89 1.74 26.39
#